data_AF-A0A9D8G629-F1
#
_entry.id   AF-A0A9D8G629-F1
#
_cell.length_a   1.000
_cell.length_b   1.000
_cell.length_c   1.000
_cell.angle_alpha   90.00
_cell.angle_beta   90.00
_cell.angle_gamma   90.00
#
_symmetry.space_group_name_H-M   'P 1'
#
loop_
_entity.id
_entity.type
_entity.pdbx_description
1 polymer ?
#
loop_
_entity_poly.entity_id
_entity_poly.type
_entity_poly.pdbx_seq_one_letter_code
_entity_poly.pdbx_strand_id
1 'polypeptide(L)'
;MAESRVRESQAGWGSPVHCRVVWGLISILALVASVALVSPTWAAAVEVRLFDTGARSASALSGEALLSQKGWRQVPEDNTARKFRGDAVFTNGRIACLFRRGAAGVEVYSIGPERPTVRAVLSPASGDKPLTLSSFQIVENNSGAGIADAVFRAARGKALTLRYSLKTGQPFVETEARSGVTHLRVEAPCRFAVMPDFFADDIVIDAAELTGATADLPSDNFFLHLLPDRQAIVASVVKTSEEDIRATLSGQGQKRMISRSELRYGKDGKIWVGVIAGPGIWHEQDISRDQAGKIIRMDWNAPFPAQWRIDWRREESLTDSWEMISERPDGRFTKYAMFGEPETIPPNRRRWTTVLGEFPYPCWFDKNGQAWLQPIKRPALRFEGPAIVYPINRTPATALDAFTVVDIMRNTLGVGPCEYILDVEGQRIERKGRATCAVRDTLNPIYEKKRQKQQRAEIERALVDVMLFIRYIRGRIEGYATFGHEMLAYLAEQKKSHPELAKHLGDLENILRGIDDKYAARRDKIKTPDDAAKMVEEFRKTVLDYQGDDALAKCKRFTEGWVEIGGNQDELVGECRWAIKMLRQRAGLIMAAEPRMAEVAREIRRRSQIVLRNPADHEGARH
;
A
#
# COMPACT_ATOMS: atom_id res chain seq x y z
N MET A 1 38.93 -41.71 27.49
CA MET A 1 39.52 -43.03 27.20
C MET A 1 39.65 -43.17 25.69
N ALA A 2 40.90 -43.42 25.26
CA ALA A 2 41.35 -43.92 23.95
C ALA A 2 41.21 -43.03 22.69
N GLU A 3 42.35 -42.42 22.34
CA GLU A 3 42.81 -42.14 20.97
C GLU A 3 43.19 -43.44 20.22
N SER A 4 43.09 -43.43 18.88
CA SER A 4 44.12 -43.93 17.92
C SER A 4 43.60 -43.65 16.49
N ARG A 5 44.22 -42.85 15.59
CA ARG A 5 45.53 -42.84 14.89
C ARG A 5 45.73 -43.89 13.79
N VAL A 6 46.10 -43.36 12.59
CA VAL A 6 47.08 -43.88 11.59
C VAL A 6 46.48 -44.80 10.48
N ARG A 7 46.74 -44.70 9.15
CA ARG A 7 47.91 -44.26 8.34
C ARG A 7 47.58 -44.01 6.85
N GLU A 8 48.50 -43.31 6.18
CA GLU A 8 48.66 -43.01 4.74
C GLU A 8 49.12 -44.19 3.85
N SER A 9 48.86 -44.08 2.52
CA SER A 9 49.81 -44.27 1.38
C SER A 9 49.04 -44.00 0.08
N GLN A 10 49.30 -42.99 -0.77
CA GLN A 10 50.43 -42.64 -1.67
C GLN A 10 50.79 -43.64 -2.79
N ALA A 11 50.52 -43.14 -4.02
CA ALA A 11 51.43 -43.04 -5.19
C ALA A 11 51.43 -44.11 -6.32
N GLY A 12 51.48 -43.60 -7.56
CA GLY A 12 52.14 -44.24 -8.72
C GLY A 12 51.26 -44.39 -9.96
N TRP A 13 51.13 -43.41 -10.86
CA TRP A 13 52.02 -43.06 -12.01
C TRP A 13 51.73 -43.82 -13.31
N GLY A 14 51.61 -43.07 -14.43
CA GLY A 14 51.71 -43.62 -15.78
C GLY A 14 51.07 -42.79 -16.91
N SER A 15 51.63 -41.61 -17.23
CA SER A 15 51.49 -40.89 -18.52
C SER A 15 52.24 -41.65 -19.66
N PRO A 16 52.66 -41.07 -20.82
CA PRO A 16 52.33 -39.82 -21.57
C PRO A 16 52.30 -40.01 -23.13
N VAL A 17 52.41 -38.89 -23.89
CA VAL A 17 53.05 -38.66 -25.24
C VAL A 17 52.04 -38.35 -26.37
N HIS A 18 52.11 -37.31 -27.23
CA HIS A 18 52.97 -36.13 -27.58
C HIS A 18 52.11 -35.16 -28.45
N CYS A 19 52.20 -33.82 -28.48
CA CYS A 19 53.28 -32.84 -28.74
C CYS A 19 53.43 -32.38 -30.23
N ARG A 20 53.36 -31.05 -30.45
CA ARG A 20 53.92 -30.12 -31.51
C ARG A 20 52.88 -29.04 -31.85
N VAL A 21 52.99 -27.74 -31.53
CA VAL A 21 53.97 -26.65 -31.84
C VAL A 21 54.19 -26.42 -33.34
N VAL A 22 53.78 -25.24 -33.86
CA VAL A 22 54.58 -24.26 -34.66
C VAL A 22 53.84 -22.90 -34.75
N TRP A 23 54.64 -21.83 -34.81
CA TRP A 23 54.43 -20.37 -34.77
C TRP A 23 53.76 -19.70 -35.99
N GLY A 24 53.29 -18.45 -35.79
CA GLY A 24 53.17 -17.41 -36.86
C GLY A 24 52.54 -16.09 -36.37
N LEU A 25 53.30 -14.98 -36.45
CA LEU A 25 52.99 -13.62 -35.98
C LEU A 25 51.82 -12.92 -36.70
N ILE A 26 51.20 -11.92 -36.04
CA ILE A 26 51.21 -10.49 -36.43
C ILE A 26 50.53 -9.63 -35.34
N SER A 27 51.24 -8.58 -34.94
CA SER A 27 50.88 -7.49 -34.04
C SER A 27 49.72 -6.62 -34.57
N ILE A 28 48.91 -6.05 -33.68
CA ILE A 28 48.48 -4.64 -33.68
C ILE A 28 48.01 -4.29 -32.26
N LEU A 29 48.74 -3.39 -31.61
CA LEU A 29 48.28 -2.61 -30.46
C LEU A 29 47.16 -1.66 -30.93
N ALA A 30 46.00 -1.74 -30.30
CA ALA A 30 45.06 -0.63 -30.25
C ALA A 30 44.80 -0.29 -28.77
N LEU A 31 45.59 0.66 -28.29
CA LEU A 31 45.42 1.34 -27.00
C LEU A 31 44.14 2.19 -27.08
N VAL A 32 42.97 1.59 -26.81
CA VAL A 32 41.76 2.38 -26.56
C VAL A 32 41.88 2.89 -25.13
N ALA A 33 42.35 4.13 -25.00
CA ALA A 33 42.17 4.92 -23.81
C ALA A 33 40.67 5.13 -23.60
N SER A 34 40.03 4.23 -22.85
CA SER A 34 38.76 4.52 -22.21
C SER A 34 39.03 5.57 -21.15
N VAL A 35 38.92 6.84 -21.54
CA VAL A 35 38.62 7.92 -20.61
C VAL A 35 37.31 7.50 -19.94
N ALA A 36 37.43 6.94 -18.74
CA ALA A 36 36.33 6.91 -17.80
C ALA A 36 35.95 8.38 -17.61
N LEU A 37 34.92 8.83 -18.33
CA LEU A 37 34.18 10.02 -17.97
C LEU A 37 33.64 9.73 -16.57
N VAL A 38 34.38 10.21 -15.58
CA VAL A 38 33.91 10.33 -14.20
C VAL A 38 32.61 11.12 -14.29
N SER A 39 31.50 10.39 -14.27
CA SER A 39 30.20 11.00 -14.06
C SER A 39 30.30 11.74 -12.72
N PRO A 40 29.89 13.02 -12.62
CA PRO A 40 29.90 13.70 -11.34
C PRO A 40 29.08 12.86 -10.36
N THR A 41 29.78 12.30 -9.38
CA THR A 41 29.24 11.38 -8.39
C THR A 41 28.26 12.14 -7.51
N TRP A 42 26.96 12.11 -7.85
CA TRP A 42 25.90 12.48 -6.93
C TRP A 42 25.81 11.54 -5.71
N ALA A 43 26.41 10.36 -5.82
CA ALA A 43 26.33 9.28 -4.85
C ALA A 43 27.07 9.52 -3.51
N ALA A 44 27.68 10.68 -3.26
CA ALA A 44 28.50 10.87 -2.06
C ALA A 44 28.01 11.95 -1.07
N ALA A 45 27.32 13.01 -1.50
CA ALA A 45 26.92 14.10 -0.61
C ALA A 45 25.41 14.15 -0.43
N VAL A 46 24.97 13.60 0.71
CA VAL A 46 23.58 13.60 1.20
C VAL A 46 23.21 14.94 1.86
N GLU A 47 24.22 15.79 2.06
CA GLU A 47 24.13 17.13 2.64
C GLU A 47 23.31 18.09 1.78
N VAL A 48 22.65 19.02 2.46
CA VAL A 48 21.95 20.12 1.80
C VAL A 48 22.96 21.15 1.30
N ARG A 49 22.79 21.56 0.04
CA ARG A 49 23.56 22.63 -0.60
C ARG A 49 22.63 23.58 -1.32
N LEU A 50 22.98 24.87 -1.30
CA LEU A 50 22.28 25.95 -1.98
C LEU A 50 23.17 26.55 -3.07
N PHE A 51 22.61 26.69 -4.28
CA PHE A 51 23.31 27.26 -5.43
C PHE A 51 22.58 28.48 -6.00
N ASP A 52 23.36 29.46 -6.44
CA ASP A 52 22.95 30.54 -7.34
C ASP A 52 23.36 30.17 -8.76
N THR A 53 22.39 29.99 -9.65
CA THR A 53 22.63 29.58 -11.05
C THR A 53 23.31 30.67 -11.89
N GLY A 54 23.46 31.89 -11.37
CA GLY A 54 24.19 32.99 -12.00
C GLY A 54 23.41 33.77 -13.06
N ALA A 55 22.46 33.12 -13.74
CA ALA A 55 21.52 33.74 -14.68
C ALA A 55 20.12 33.14 -14.49
N ARG A 56 19.08 33.93 -14.75
CA ARG A 56 17.69 33.46 -14.64
C ARG A 56 17.33 32.59 -15.84
N SER A 57 16.68 31.47 -15.58
CA SER A 57 16.13 30.62 -16.63
C SER A 57 14.74 31.09 -17.05
N ALA A 58 14.47 31.06 -18.36
CA ALA A 58 13.13 31.37 -18.89
C ALA A 58 12.15 30.21 -18.67
N SER A 59 12.64 28.97 -18.67
CA SER A 59 11.88 27.73 -18.49
C SER A 59 12.43 26.92 -17.31
N ALA A 60 11.78 25.80 -17.00
CA ALA A 60 12.37 24.78 -16.14
C ALA A 60 13.78 24.42 -16.64
N LEU A 61 14.68 24.13 -15.71
CA LEU A 61 16.04 23.73 -16.04
C LEU A 61 16.03 22.32 -16.66
N SER A 62 16.88 22.11 -17.66
CA SER A 62 17.09 20.76 -18.17
C SER A 62 17.82 19.90 -17.13
N GLY A 63 17.61 18.59 -17.18
CA GLY A 63 18.38 17.67 -16.33
C GLY A 63 19.89 17.82 -16.51
N GLU A 64 20.36 18.13 -17.72
CA GLU A 64 21.78 18.38 -18.00
C GLU A 64 22.31 19.67 -17.35
N ALA A 65 21.48 20.72 -17.27
CA ALA A 65 21.84 21.94 -16.55
C ALA A 65 21.96 21.68 -15.04
N LEU A 66 21.04 20.90 -14.46
CA LEU A 66 21.16 20.44 -13.07
C LEU A 66 22.41 19.58 -12.88
N LEU A 67 22.71 18.67 -13.83
CA LEU A 67 23.84 17.74 -13.74
C LEU A 67 25.20 18.45 -13.79
N SER A 68 25.37 19.34 -14.76
CA SER A 68 26.65 20.02 -15.00
C SER A 68 26.93 21.16 -14.04
N GLN A 69 25.88 21.81 -13.51
CA GLN A 69 25.96 22.99 -12.63
C GLN A 69 26.89 24.08 -13.20
N LYS A 70 26.99 24.16 -14.54
CA LYS A 70 27.98 24.99 -15.21
C LYS A 70 27.72 26.46 -14.89
N GLY A 71 28.71 27.11 -14.27
CA GLY A 71 28.64 28.52 -13.90
C GLY A 71 27.85 28.81 -12.61
N TRP A 72 27.36 27.78 -11.92
CA TRP A 72 26.66 27.93 -10.65
C TRP A 72 27.66 28.25 -9.54
N ARG A 73 27.20 29.01 -8.54
CA ARG A 73 27.99 29.34 -7.35
C ARG A 73 27.28 28.80 -6.13
N GLN A 74 27.96 27.93 -5.38
CA GLN A 74 27.45 27.50 -4.08
C GLN A 74 27.40 28.71 -3.15
N VAL A 75 26.28 28.87 -2.45
CA VAL A 75 26.08 29.88 -1.41
C VAL A 75 26.70 29.33 -0.13
N PRO A 76 27.63 30.04 0.51
CA PRO A 76 28.22 29.60 1.78
C PRO A 76 27.15 29.30 2.83
N GLU A 77 27.41 28.31 3.68
CA GLU A 77 26.57 28.01 4.83
C GLU A 77 26.35 29.26 5.70
N ASP A 78 25.21 29.33 6.36
CA ASP A 78 24.69 30.42 7.19
C ASP A 78 24.46 31.76 6.46
N ASN A 79 24.79 31.86 5.17
CA ASN A 79 24.51 33.05 4.37
C ASN A 79 23.04 33.12 3.92
N THR A 80 22.18 33.63 4.80
CA THR A 80 20.74 33.81 4.55
C THR A 80 20.39 35.12 3.84
N ALA A 81 21.31 36.10 3.83
CA ALA A 81 21.11 37.42 3.22
C ALA A 81 21.53 37.50 1.73
N ARG A 82 21.82 36.35 1.10
CA ARG A 82 22.32 36.27 -0.27
C ARG A 82 21.37 36.93 -1.28
N LYS A 83 21.91 37.84 -2.09
CA LYS A 83 21.25 38.33 -3.31
C LYS A 83 21.60 37.42 -4.49
N PHE A 84 20.59 36.80 -5.08
CA PHE A 84 20.74 35.90 -6.23
C PHE A 84 20.83 36.65 -7.54
N ARG A 85 21.78 36.26 -8.39
CA ARG A 85 21.85 36.74 -9.78
C ARG A 85 20.92 35.94 -10.68
N GLY A 86 20.92 34.62 -10.52
CA GLY A 86 20.02 33.71 -11.22
C GLY A 86 18.89 33.20 -10.32
N ASP A 87 18.50 31.97 -10.59
CA ASP A 87 17.58 31.18 -9.77
C ASP A 87 18.31 30.48 -8.61
N ALA A 88 17.58 30.16 -7.54
CA ALA A 88 18.13 29.43 -6.40
C ALA A 88 17.78 27.94 -6.48
N VAL A 89 18.76 27.08 -6.20
CA VAL A 89 18.59 25.62 -6.16
C VAL A 89 19.04 25.09 -4.82
N PHE A 90 18.11 24.55 -4.03
CA PHE A 90 18.45 23.67 -2.92
C PHE A 90 18.53 22.24 -3.41
N THR A 91 19.51 21.47 -2.96
CA THR A 91 19.61 20.02 -3.23
C THR A 91 20.20 19.29 -2.04
N ASN A 92 19.75 18.06 -1.80
CA ASN A 92 20.28 17.16 -0.75
C ASN A 92 20.84 15.85 -1.32
N GLY A 93 21.16 15.84 -2.61
CA GLY A 93 21.63 14.65 -3.33
C GLY A 93 20.54 13.66 -3.76
N ARG A 94 19.30 13.77 -3.26
CA ARG A 94 18.15 12.93 -3.70
C ARG A 94 17.08 13.70 -4.45
N ILE A 95 16.83 14.94 -4.05
CA ILE A 95 15.95 15.85 -4.77
C ILE A 95 16.59 17.24 -4.86
N ALA A 96 16.09 18.04 -5.79
CA ALA A 96 16.37 19.47 -5.85
C ALA A 96 15.08 20.29 -5.89
N CYS A 97 15.10 21.43 -5.21
CA CYS A 97 14.04 22.44 -5.24
C CYS A 97 14.57 23.69 -5.95
N LEU A 98 13.99 24.02 -7.10
CA LEU A 98 14.33 25.22 -7.87
C LEU A 98 13.33 26.34 -7.59
N PHE A 99 13.85 27.48 -7.14
CA PHE A 99 13.12 28.72 -6.90
C PHE A 99 13.41 29.70 -8.03
N ARG A 100 12.55 29.64 -9.05
CA ARG A 100 12.67 30.46 -10.27
C ARG A 100 11.64 31.58 -10.27
N ARG A 101 12.11 32.83 -10.26
CA ARG A 101 11.19 34.00 -10.24
C ARG A 101 10.35 34.03 -11.51
N GLY A 102 9.05 34.26 -11.36
CA GLY A 102 8.07 34.24 -12.45
C GLY A 102 7.51 32.84 -12.76
N ALA A 103 8.07 31.76 -12.20
CA ALA A 103 7.51 30.42 -12.35
C ALA A 103 6.20 30.26 -11.55
N ALA A 104 5.37 29.28 -11.94
CA ALA A 104 4.09 28.99 -11.28
C ALA A 104 4.26 28.45 -9.84
N GLY A 105 5.39 27.79 -9.57
CA GLY A 105 5.69 27.14 -8.30
C GLY A 105 7.19 26.89 -8.12
N VAL A 106 7.53 26.27 -6.99
CA VAL A 106 8.85 25.67 -6.77
C VAL A 106 8.87 24.33 -7.48
N GLU A 107 9.83 24.14 -8.40
CA GLU A 107 9.98 22.90 -9.16
C GLU A 107 10.81 21.89 -8.36
N VAL A 108 10.28 20.68 -8.20
CA VAL A 108 10.94 19.58 -7.46
C VAL A 108 11.45 18.56 -8.45
N TYR A 109 12.76 18.35 -8.47
CA TYR A 109 13.45 17.40 -9.34
C TYR A 109 13.83 16.15 -8.57
N SER A 110 13.65 14.97 -9.18
CA SER A 110 14.33 13.76 -8.70
C SER A 110 15.80 13.81 -9.09
N ILE A 111 16.69 13.41 -8.18
CA ILE A 111 18.12 13.24 -8.42
C ILE A 111 18.48 11.79 -8.11
N GLY A 112 19.18 11.14 -9.03
CA GLY A 112 19.55 9.75 -8.90
C GLY A 112 20.44 9.30 -10.06
N PRO A 113 20.49 7.99 -10.37
CA PRO A 113 21.26 7.47 -11.50
C PRO A 113 20.70 7.96 -12.84
N GLU A 114 19.39 8.21 -12.91
CA GLU A 114 18.73 8.77 -14.07
C GLU A 114 18.92 10.28 -14.20
N ARG A 115 18.72 10.80 -15.40
CA ARG A 115 18.78 12.24 -15.68
C ARG A 115 17.77 12.99 -14.77
N PRO A 116 18.21 14.06 -14.05
CA PRO A 116 17.30 14.84 -13.23
C PRO A 116 16.12 15.36 -14.03
N THR A 117 14.92 15.18 -13.47
CA THR A 117 13.66 15.44 -14.16
C THR A 117 12.70 16.08 -13.17
N VAL A 118 11.94 17.10 -13.60
CA VAL A 118 10.89 17.70 -12.79
C VAL A 118 9.83 16.64 -12.50
N ARG A 119 9.53 16.41 -11.23
CA ARG A 119 8.52 15.44 -10.77
C ARG A 119 7.27 16.12 -10.25
N ALA A 120 7.41 17.30 -9.66
CA ALA A 120 6.28 18.08 -9.19
C ALA A 120 6.58 19.59 -9.26
N VAL A 121 5.53 20.40 -9.34
CA VAL A 121 5.58 21.84 -9.09
C VAL A 121 4.68 22.15 -7.91
N LEU A 122 5.24 22.84 -6.91
CA LEU A 122 4.59 23.14 -5.64
C LEU A 122 4.29 24.63 -5.53
N SER A 123 3.04 24.99 -5.24
CA SER A 123 2.62 26.38 -5.07
C SER A 123 1.47 26.48 -4.07
N PRO A 124 1.18 27.65 -3.49
CA PRO A 124 -0.08 27.82 -2.79
C PRO A 124 -1.25 27.75 -3.80
N ALA A 125 -2.41 27.26 -3.37
CA ALA A 125 -3.61 27.37 -4.18
C ALA A 125 -4.24 28.77 -4.03
N SER A 126 -4.80 29.30 -5.11
CA SER A 126 -5.58 30.55 -5.11
C SER A 126 -6.80 30.48 -6.03
N GLY A 127 -7.47 29.31 -6.04
CA GLY A 127 -8.47 28.98 -7.05
C GLY A 127 -7.87 29.05 -8.46
N ASP A 128 -8.62 29.57 -9.42
CA ASP A 128 -8.19 29.62 -10.83
C ASP A 128 -7.22 30.76 -11.16
N LYS A 129 -6.87 31.61 -10.18
CA LYS A 129 -5.95 32.73 -10.43
C LYS A 129 -4.52 32.19 -10.55
N PRO A 130 -3.82 32.45 -11.66
CA PRO A 130 -2.42 32.03 -11.79
C PRO A 130 -1.57 32.83 -10.81
N LEU A 131 -0.75 32.11 -10.05
CA LEU A 131 0.27 32.69 -9.19
C LEU A 131 1.62 32.57 -9.86
N THR A 132 2.49 33.51 -9.56
CA THR A 132 3.90 33.42 -9.91
C THR A 132 4.76 33.68 -8.69
N LEU A 133 5.89 32.99 -8.61
CA LEU A 133 6.89 33.20 -7.59
C LEU A 133 7.52 34.60 -7.79
N SER A 134 7.19 35.52 -6.90
CA SER A 134 7.65 36.92 -6.98
C SER A 134 9.01 37.12 -6.32
N SER A 135 9.22 36.51 -5.17
CA SER A 135 10.46 36.57 -4.40
C SER A 135 10.57 35.36 -3.47
N PHE A 136 11.77 35.13 -2.94
CA PHE A 136 11.98 34.20 -1.84
C PHE A 136 13.07 34.77 -0.91
N GLN A 137 13.07 34.31 0.34
CA GLN A 137 14.05 34.63 1.36
C GLN A 137 14.57 33.34 1.97
N ILE A 138 15.89 33.23 2.10
CA ILE A 138 16.51 32.10 2.81
C ILE A 138 16.27 32.31 4.30
N VAL A 139 15.78 31.28 4.96
CA VAL A 139 15.59 31.21 6.41
C VAL A 139 16.74 30.44 7.05
N GLU A 140 17.17 29.35 6.43
CA GLU A 140 18.25 28.49 6.90
C GLU A 140 19.02 27.92 5.71
N ASN A 141 20.35 27.82 5.83
CA ASN A 141 21.22 27.23 4.83
C ASN A 141 22.44 26.62 5.52
N ASN A 142 22.38 25.35 5.87
CA ASN A 142 23.53 24.58 6.37
C ASN A 142 23.51 23.18 5.76
N SER A 143 24.55 22.40 6.02
CA SER A 143 24.64 21.01 5.54
C SER A 143 23.46 20.12 5.97
N GLY A 144 22.81 20.43 7.10
CA GLY A 144 21.67 19.69 7.65
C GLY A 144 20.32 20.03 6.99
N ALA A 145 20.08 21.30 6.71
CA ALA A 145 18.80 21.82 6.24
C ALA A 145 18.93 23.10 5.37
N GLY A 146 18.04 23.19 4.40
CA GLY A 146 17.85 24.35 3.53
C GLY A 146 16.39 24.78 3.58
N ILE A 147 16.14 26.00 4.05
CA ILE A 147 14.79 26.51 4.27
C ILE A 147 14.64 27.87 3.60
N ALA A 148 13.54 28.05 2.87
CA ALA A 148 13.20 29.34 2.26
C ALA A 148 11.70 29.65 2.35
N ASP A 149 11.40 30.92 2.62
CA ASP A 149 10.06 31.48 2.48
C ASP A 149 9.90 32.03 1.06
N ALA A 150 8.97 31.46 0.31
CA ALA A 150 8.67 31.84 -1.07
C ALA A 150 7.35 32.60 -1.14
N VAL A 151 7.37 33.76 -1.79
CA VAL A 151 6.23 34.68 -1.89
C VAL A 151 5.66 34.63 -3.30
N PHE A 152 4.41 34.20 -3.38
CA PHE A 152 3.62 34.08 -4.60
C PHE A 152 2.65 35.24 -4.74
N ARG A 153 2.47 35.73 -5.98
CA ARG A 153 1.54 36.83 -6.29
C ARG A 153 0.76 36.53 -7.56
N ALA A 154 -0.54 36.82 -7.53
CA ALA A 154 -1.34 37.04 -8.73
C ALA A 154 -1.18 38.49 -9.19
N ALA A 155 -1.43 38.77 -10.47
CA ALA A 155 -1.27 40.10 -11.08
C ALA A 155 -1.97 41.25 -10.33
N ARG A 156 -3.05 40.97 -9.58
CA ARG A 156 -3.77 41.93 -8.71
C ARG A 156 -4.16 41.32 -7.35
N GLY A 157 -3.39 40.34 -6.87
CA GLY A 157 -3.72 39.55 -5.67
C GLY A 157 -2.90 39.89 -4.42
N LYS A 158 -3.41 39.46 -3.26
CA LYS A 158 -2.63 39.43 -2.02
C LYS A 158 -1.42 38.50 -2.19
N ALA A 159 -0.34 38.83 -1.49
CA ALA A 159 0.83 37.97 -1.43
C ALA A 159 0.51 36.72 -0.62
N LEU A 160 0.88 35.55 -1.13
CA LEU A 160 0.76 34.27 -0.47
C LEU A 160 2.15 33.74 -0.17
N THR A 161 2.42 33.30 1.06
CA THR A 161 3.75 32.83 1.45
C THR A 161 3.73 31.37 1.84
N LEU A 162 4.62 30.58 1.25
CA LEU A 162 4.89 29.19 1.62
C LEU A 162 6.34 29.05 2.06
N ARG A 163 6.56 28.37 3.18
CA ARG A 163 7.89 27.93 3.58
C ARG A 163 8.17 26.56 2.98
N TYR A 164 9.37 26.37 2.46
CA TYR A 164 9.87 25.10 1.95
C TYR A 164 11.08 24.71 2.79
N SER A 165 11.13 23.47 3.26
CA SER A 165 12.27 22.90 3.97
C SER A 165 12.71 21.61 3.30
N LEU A 166 14.00 21.57 2.96
CA LEU A 166 14.70 20.39 2.47
C LEU A 166 15.74 19.98 3.53
N LYS A 167 15.77 18.71 3.91
CA LYS A 167 16.73 18.18 4.89
C LYS A 167 17.61 17.11 4.28
N THR A 168 18.76 16.90 4.91
CA THR A 168 19.76 15.90 4.53
C THR A 168 19.12 14.53 4.26
N GLY A 169 19.33 14.01 3.06
CA GLY A 169 18.97 12.63 2.69
C GLY A 169 17.50 12.27 2.63
N GLN A 170 16.60 13.22 2.84
CA GLN A 170 15.16 12.99 2.75
C GLN A 170 14.67 13.12 1.30
N PRO A 171 13.90 12.15 0.77
CA PRO A 171 13.37 12.22 -0.59
C PRO A 171 12.09 13.07 -0.67
N PHE A 172 11.91 14.05 0.21
CA PHE A 172 10.70 14.87 0.28
C PHE A 172 11.01 16.32 0.67
N VAL A 173 10.07 17.20 0.32
CA VAL A 173 10.05 18.60 0.71
C VAL A 173 8.95 18.79 1.74
N GLU A 174 9.27 19.38 2.88
CA GLU A 174 8.27 19.88 3.82
C GLU A 174 7.81 21.26 3.38
N THR A 175 6.50 21.46 3.29
CA THR A 175 5.89 22.77 3.06
C THR A 175 5.12 23.19 4.30
N GLU A 176 5.21 24.47 4.65
CA GLU A 176 4.47 25.04 5.77
C GLU A 176 3.72 26.31 5.33
N ALA A 177 2.42 26.34 5.63
CA ALA A 177 1.57 27.49 5.37
C ALA A 177 2.03 28.70 6.19
N ARG A 178 2.29 29.81 5.50
CA ARG A 178 2.56 31.11 6.13
C ARG A 178 1.41 32.06 5.81
N SER A 179 1.73 33.32 5.49
CA SER A 179 0.71 34.36 5.30
C SER A 179 -0.23 34.04 4.13
N GLY A 180 -1.53 33.94 4.43
CA GLY A 180 -2.62 33.86 3.45
C GLY A 180 -2.82 32.50 2.77
N VAL A 181 -2.02 31.48 3.10
CA VAL A 181 -2.10 30.17 2.45
C VAL A 181 -2.98 29.22 3.25
N THR A 182 -3.91 28.57 2.57
CA THR A 182 -4.78 27.53 3.14
C THR A 182 -4.59 26.16 2.51
N HIS A 183 -4.10 26.11 1.26
CA HIS A 183 -3.92 24.87 0.50
C HIS A 183 -2.58 24.86 -0.23
N LEU A 184 -2.00 23.68 -0.34
CA LEU A 184 -0.90 23.37 -1.24
C LEU A 184 -1.48 22.85 -2.56
N ARG A 185 -1.05 23.43 -3.67
CA ARG A 185 -1.21 22.87 -5.01
C ARG A 185 0.02 22.04 -5.35
N VAL A 186 -0.21 20.80 -5.75
CA VAL A 186 0.78 19.85 -6.27
C VAL A 186 0.47 19.58 -7.73
N GLU A 187 1.30 20.07 -8.64
CA GLU A 187 1.20 19.77 -10.07
C GLU A 187 2.14 18.60 -10.39
N ALA A 188 1.55 17.40 -10.52
CA ALA A 188 2.24 16.15 -10.84
C ALA A 188 1.38 15.34 -11.82
N PRO A 189 1.37 15.69 -13.12
CA PRO A 189 0.41 15.14 -14.06
C PRO A 189 0.46 13.62 -14.17
N CYS A 190 -0.67 12.94 -13.91
CA CYS A 190 -0.76 11.49 -13.95
C CYS A 190 -2.13 10.99 -14.42
N ARG A 191 -2.19 9.78 -14.98
CA ARG A 191 -3.47 9.08 -15.22
C ARG A 191 -3.99 8.44 -13.93
N PHE A 192 -3.11 7.74 -13.22
CA PHE A 192 -3.48 7.00 -12.02
C PHE A 192 -3.06 7.74 -10.76
N ALA A 193 -3.97 7.85 -9.81
CA ALA A 193 -3.66 8.23 -8.44
C ALA A 193 -4.14 7.16 -7.46
N VAL A 194 -3.38 6.93 -6.40
CA VAL A 194 -3.65 5.88 -5.41
C VAL A 194 -3.77 6.51 -4.02
N MET A 195 -4.80 6.11 -3.29
CA MET A 195 -4.98 6.38 -1.87
C MET A 195 -4.87 5.04 -1.13
N PRO A 196 -3.69 4.74 -0.56
CA PRO A 196 -3.49 3.49 0.17
C PRO A 196 -4.48 3.39 1.34
N ASP A 197 -5.20 2.28 1.43
CA ASP A 197 -6.06 1.95 2.54
C ASP A 197 -5.43 0.82 3.36
N PHE A 198 -5.22 1.07 4.64
CA PHE A 198 -4.58 0.14 5.55
C PHE A 198 -5.60 -0.73 6.31
N PHE A 199 -6.89 -0.60 6.06
CA PHE A 199 -7.92 -1.47 6.66
C PHE A 199 -8.68 -2.28 5.63
N ALA A 200 -8.77 -1.75 4.41
CA ALA A 200 -9.49 -2.31 3.30
C ALA A 200 -8.59 -2.40 2.06
N ASP A 201 -9.18 -2.21 0.88
CA ASP A 201 -8.49 -2.13 -0.40
C ASP A 201 -8.24 -0.67 -0.76
N ASP A 202 -7.14 -0.41 -1.45
CA ASP A 202 -6.75 0.92 -1.89
C ASP A 202 -7.81 1.51 -2.81
N ILE A 203 -7.94 2.83 -2.80
CA ILE A 203 -8.73 3.51 -3.84
C ILE A 203 -7.78 3.91 -4.95
N VAL A 204 -7.94 3.29 -6.12
CA VAL A 204 -7.25 3.69 -7.35
C VAL A 204 -8.18 4.53 -8.20
N ILE A 205 -7.76 5.77 -8.46
CA ILE A 205 -8.42 6.69 -9.38
C ILE A 205 -7.77 6.55 -10.74
N ASP A 206 -8.55 6.15 -11.75
CA ASP A 206 -8.20 6.31 -13.15
C ASP A 206 -8.84 7.60 -13.70
N ALA A 207 -8.00 8.58 -14.04
CA ALA A 207 -8.47 9.85 -14.60
C ALA A 207 -9.32 9.66 -15.87
N ALA A 208 -9.13 8.58 -16.63
CA ALA A 208 -9.91 8.29 -17.83
C ALA A 208 -11.39 7.97 -17.54
N GLU A 209 -11.72 7.57 -16.31
CA GLU A 209 -13.08 7.22 -15.89
C GLU A 209 -13.85 8.41 -15.30
N LEU A 210 -13.15 9.51 -15.00
CA LEU A 210 -13.75 10.72 -14.45
C LEU A 210 -14.21 11.66 -15.57
N THR A 211 -15.47 12.08 -15.56
CA THR A 211 -16.05 12.91 -16.64
C THR A 211 -16.00 14.42 -16.34
N GLY A 212 -16.01 14.82 -15.08
CA GLY A 212 -15.98 16.23 -14.64
C GLY A 212 -14.61 16.89 -14.74
N ALA A 213 -14.54 18.21 -14.85
CA ALA A 213 -13.27 18.96 -14.88
C ALA A 213 -12.49 18.89 -13.56
N THR A 214 -13.18 18.57 -12.48
CA THR A 214 -12.62 18.35 -11.14
C THR A 214 -13.21 17.10 -10.52
N ALA A 215 -12.49 16.54 -9.55
CA ALA A 215 -12.95 15.46 -8.69
C ALA A 215 -12.54 15.77 -7.25
N ASP A 216 -13.43 15.51 -6.30
CA ASP A 216 -13.11 15.61 -4.88
C ASP A 216 -12.81 14.19 -4.37
N LEU A 217 -11.59 13.98 -3.88
CA LEU A 217 -11.07 12.69 -3.48
C LEU A 217 -10.95 12.63 -1.95
N PRO A 218 -11.23 11.48 -1.31
CA PRO A 218 -11.02 11.32 0.12
C PRO A 218 -9.63 11.77 0.54
N SER A 219 -9.59 12.77 1.43
CA SER A 219 -8.33 13.23 1.99
C SER A 219 -8.06 12.48 3.27
N ASP A 220 -7.47 11.29 3.12
CA ASP A 220 -6.82 10.62 4.24
C ASP A 220 -5.40 11.21 4.41
N ASN A 221 -4.48 10.45 4.98
CA ASN A 221 -3.12 10.93 5.26
C ASN A 221 -2.16 10.87 4.05
N PHE A 222 -2.53 10.16 2.96
CA PHE A 222 -1.64 9.84 1.85
C PHE A 222 -2.33 9.92 0.49
N PHE A 223 -1.64 10.52 -0.48
CA PHE A 223 -2.08 10.58 -1.87
C PHE A 223 -0.91 10.41 -2.82
N LEU A 224 -0.99 9.43 -3.73
CA LEU A 224 0.10 9.05 -4.63
C LEU A 224 -0.26 9.40 -6.08
N HIS A 225 0.57 10.20 -6.76
CA HIS A 225 0.52 10.36 -8.22
C HIS A 225 1.52 9.40 -8.87
N LEU A 226 1.03 8.51 -9.74
CA LEU A 226 1.87 7.58 -10.49
C LEU A 226 2.29 8.20 -11.83
N LEU A 227 3.53 8.69 -11.93
CA LEU A 227 3.96 9.48 -13.09
C LEU A 227 4.11 8.62 -14.35
N PRO A 228 3.70 9.11 -15.53
CA PRO A 228 3.50 8.31 -16.75
C PRO A 228 4.76 7.65 -17.31
N ASP A 229 5.95 8.14 -16.97
CA ASP A 229 7.22 7.55 -17.40
C ASP A 229 7.63 6.31 -16.57
N ARG A 230 6.84 5.97 -15.53
CA ARG A 230 7.11 4.88 -14.60
C ARG A 230 8.41 5.05 -13.81
N GLN A 231 8.95 6.27 -13.77
CA GLN A 231 10.22 6.58 -13.11
C GLN A 231 10.05 7.23 -11.74
N ALA A 232 8.84 7.66 -11.39
CA ALA A 232 8.57 8.28 -10.11
C ALA A 232 7.13 8.10 -9.62
N ILE A 233 6.99 8.06 -8.30
CA ILE A 233 5.75 8.25 -7.57
C ILE A 233 5.89 9.55 -6.77
N VAL A 234 4.95 10.47 -6.92
CA VAL A 234 4.88 11.66 -6.06
C VAL A 234 3.90 11.38 -4.94
N ALA A 235 4.37 11.43 -3.69
CA ALA A 235 3.58 11.10 -2.51
C ALA A 235 3.32 12.37 -1.69
N SER A 236 2.07 12.79 -1.59
CA SER A 236 1.65 13.86 -0.70
C SER A 236 1.22 13.27 0.65
N VAL A 237 1.74 13.82 1.74
CA VAL A 237 1.48 13.36 3.10
C VAL A 237 0.95 14.51 3.94
N VAL A 238 -0.15 14.27 4.65
CA VAL A 238 -0.75 15.21 5.60
C VAL A 238 -0.92 14.54 6.96
N LYS A 239 -0.67 15.26 8.05
CA LYS A 239 -0.81 14.70 9.41
C LYS A 239 -2.27 14.55 9.82
N THR A 240 -3.06 15.57 9.53
CA THR A 240 -4.50 15.61 9.76
C THR A 240 -5.12 16.26 8.54
N SER A 241 -6.12 15.60 7.99
CA SER A 241 -6.94 16.16 6.94
C SER A 241 -8.24 16.70 7.53
N GLU A 242 -8.58 17.95 7.18
CA GLU A 242 -9.85 18.56 7.54
C GLU A 242 -10.80 18.68 6.34
N GLU A 243 -10.28 18.56 5.11
CA GLU A 243 -11.03 18.70 3.87
C GLU A 243 -10.47 17.76 2.81
N ASP A 244 -11.32 17.42 1.85
CA ASP A 244 -11.05 16.50 0.76
C ASP A 244 -10.03 17.05 -0.25
N ILE A 245 -9.34 16.16 -0.96
CA ILE A 245 -8.35 16.54 -1.97
C ILE A 245 -9.10 16.91 -3.24
N ARG A 246 -8.91 18.14 -3.73
CA ARG A 246 -9.47 18.53 -5.03
C ARG A 246 -8.49 18.23 -6.15
N ALA A 247 -8.83 17.30 -7.03
CA ALA A 247 -8.10 17.01 -8.25
C ALA A 247 -8.67 17.81 -9.43
N THR A 248 -7.81 18.48 -10.21
CA THR A 248 -8.18 19.11 -11.49
C THR A 248 -7.77 18.22 -12.64
N LEU A 249 -8.71 17.91 -13.52
CA LEU A 249 -8.52 17.02 -14.66
C LEU A 249 -8.29 17.83 -15.94
N SER A 250 -7.45 17.29 -16.82
CA SER A 250 -7.21 17.83 -18.17
C SER A 250 -7.22 16.70 -19.19
N GLY A 251 -7.35 17.05 -20.48
CA GLY A 251 -7.46 16.06 -21.56
C GLY A 251 -8.83 15.38 -21.64
N GLN A 252 -8.94 14.39 -22.53
CA GLN A 252 -10.17 13.67 -22.82
C GLN A 252 -9.88 12.19 -23.11
N GLY A 253 -10.85 11.32 -22.79
CA GLY A 253 -10.75 9.87 -23.01
C GLY A 253 -9.48 9.29 -22.39
N GLN A 254 -8.75 8.48 -23.17
CA GLN A 254 -7.50 7.84 -22.73
C GLN A 254 -6.32 8.81 -22.48
N LYS A 255 -6.43 10.07 -22.94
CA LYS A 255 -5.43 11.12 -22.66
C LYS A 255 -5.78 11.95 -21.42
N ARG A 256 -6.86 11.58 -20.72
CA ARG A 256 -7.29 12.29 -19.54
C ARG A 256 -6.33 12.02 -18.38
N MET A 257 -6.01 13.07 -17.65
CA MET A 257 -5.05 13.03 -16.55
C MET A 257 -5.47 13.99 -15.44
N ILE A 258 -5.10 13.65 -14.21
CA ILE A 258 -5.04 14.60 -13.10
C ILE A 258 -3.86 15.52 -13.39
N SER A 259 -4.13 16.78 -13.66
CA SER A 259 -3.11 17.80 -13.93
C SER A 259 -2.50 18.38 -12.65
N ARG A 260 -3.31 18.51 -11.60
CA ARG A 260 -2.93 19.05 -10.29
C ARG A 260 -3.90 18.59 -9.20
N SER A 261 -3.42 18.59 -7.98
CA SER A 261 -4.20 18.32 -6.77
C SER A 261 -4.01 19.45 -5.77
N GLU A 262 -5.09 19.82 -5.06
CA GLU A 262 -5.07 20.82 -4.01
C GLU A 262 -5.38 20.14 -2.68
N LEU A 263 -4.44 20.25 -1.74
CA LEU A 263 -4.52 19.66 -0.41
C LEU A 263 -4.58 20.78 0.62
N ARG A 264 -5.52 20.69 1.55
CA ARG A 264 -5.64 21.66 2.64
C ARG A 264 -4.57 21.42 3.70
N TYR A 265 -3.97 22.50 4.19
CA TYR A 265 -3.11 22.44 5.36
C TYR A 265 -3.95 22.16 6.61
N GLY A 266 -3.56 21.15 7.39
CA GLY A 266 -4.13 20.88 8.70
C GLY A 266 -3.72 21.91 9.76
N LYS A 267 -4.10 21.66 11.02
CA LYS A 267 -3.82 22.59 12.14
C LYS A 267 -2.35 22.83 12.42
N ASP A 268 -1.49 21.86 12.09
CA ASP A 268 -0.03 22.00 12.21
C ASP A 268 0.58 22.82 11.07
N GLY A 269 -0.22 23.16 10.05
CA GLY A 269 0.18 23.99 8.92
C GLY A 269 1.15 23.30 7.97
N LYS A 270 1.29 21.96 8.01
CA LYS A 270 2.33 21.23 7.26
C LYS A 270 1.78 20.20 6.28
N ILE A 271 2.44 20.12 5.12
CA ILE A 271 2.24 19.08 4.11
C ILE A 271 3.61 18.69 3.56
N TRP A 272 3.87 17.40 3.46
CA TRP A 272 5.11 16.88 2.87
C TRP A 272 4.85 16.31 1.48
N VAL A 273 5.73 16.60 0.53
CA VAL A 273 5.67 16.02 -0.82
C VAL A 273 6.95 15.26 -1.09
N GLY A 274 6.83 13.93 -1.12
CA GLY A 274 7.90 12.99 -1.42
C GLY A 274 7.97 12.60 -2.88
N VAL A 275 9.18 12.26 -3.34
CA VAL A 275 9.48 11.76 -4.67
C VAL A 275 10.18 10.42 -4.53
N ILE A 276 9.45 9.33 -4.77
CA ILE A 276 10.01 7.98 -4.81
C ILE A 276 10.41 7.73 -6.26
N ALA A 277 11.69 7.89 -6.58
CA ALA A 277 12.21 7.80 -7.95
C ALA A 277 13.04 6.54 -8.18
N GLY A 278 12.89 5.95 -9.37
CA GLY A 278 13.66 4.81 -9.85
C GLY A 278 13.08 4.25 -11.15
N PRO A 279 13.89 3.65 -12.02
CA PRO A 279 13.39 3.00 -13.23
C PRO A 279 12.36 1.93 -12.93
N GLY A 280 11.17 2.05 -13.51
CA GLY A 280 10.09 1.09 -13.29
C GLY A 280 9.64 1.01 -11.83
N ILE A 281 9.70 2.11 -11.07
CA ILE A 281 9.32 2.15 -9.65
C ILE A 281 7.85 1.79 -9.40
N TRP A 282 7.02 1.86 -10.43
CA TRP A 282 5.67 1.31 -10.45
C TRP A 282 5.37 0.71 -11.83
N HIS A 283 4.36 -0.15 -11.91
CA HIS A 283 3.98 -0.82 -13.15
C HIS A 283 2.46 -0.90 -13.32
N GLU A 284 2.02 -0.94 -14.57
CA GLU A 284 0.64 -1.20 -14.98
C GLU A 284 0.64 -2.41 -15.91
N GLN A 285 -0.19 -3.40 -15.59
CA GLN A 285 -0.49 -4.53 -16.45
C GLN A 285 -2.00 -4.57 -16.69
N ASP A 286 -2.42 -4.44 -17.95
CA ASP A 286 -3.84 -4.61 -18.30
C ASP A 286 -4.22 -6.09 -18.26
N ILE A 287 -5.33 -6.41 -17.60
CA ILE A 287 -5.84 -7.76 -17.39
C ILE A 287 -7.14 -7.94 -18.16
N SER A 288 -7.14 -8.89 -19.08
CA SER A 288 -8.30 -9.28 -19.86
C SER A 288 -9.07 -10.45 -19.22
N ARG A 289 -10.37 -10.55 -19.53
CA ARG A 289 -11.24 -11.60 -18.98
C ARG A 289 -10.74 -13.02 -19.27
N ASP A 290 -10.16 -13.25 -20.45
CA ASP A 290 -9.71 -14.58 -20.84
C ASP A 290 -8.42 -15.00 -20.13
N GLN A 291 -7.71 -14.08 -19.48
CA GLN A 291 -6.53 -14.37 -18.68
C GLN A 291 -6.86 -14.94 -17.29
N ALA A 292 -8.13 -14.98 -16.88
CA ALA A 292 -8.55 -15.57 -15.61
C ALA A 292 -8.06 -17.03 -15.47
N GLY A 293 -7.31 -17.28 -14.41
CA GLY A 293 -6.70 -18.57 -14.04
C GLY A 293 -5.40 -18.90 -14.76
N LYS A 294 -5.00 -18.13 -15.77
CA LYS A 294 -3.76 -18.33 -16.54
C LYS A 294 -2.58 -17.67 -15.82
N ILE A 295 -1.41 -18.31 -15.86
CA ILE A 295 -0.17 -17.70 -15.39
C ILE A 295 0.35 -16.75 -16.47
N ILE A 296 0.68 -15.53 -16.06
CA ILE A 296 1.14 -14.43 -16.90
C ILE A 296 2.52 -14.03 -16.37
N ARG A 297 3.50 -13.98 -17.27
CA ARG A 297 4.80 -13.38 -16.99
C ARG A 297 4.70 -11.88 -17.22
N MET A 298 5.09 -11.07 -16.24
CA MET A 298 5.15 -9.62 -16.43
C MET A 298 6.41 -9.23 -17.19
N ASP A 299 6.31 -8.29 -18.12
CA ASP A 299 7.48 -7.67 -18.77
C ASP A 299 8.05 -6.54 -17.89
N TRP A 300 8.33 -6.88 -16.64
CA TRP A 300 8.81 -5.97 -15.61
C TRP A 300 9.43 -6.75 -14.45
N ASN A 301 10.47 -6.17 -13.85
CA ASN A 301 11.09 -6.65 -12.62
C ASN A 301 11.05 -5.54 -11.58
N ALA A 302 10.85 -5.93 -10.32
CA ALA A 302 10.95 -5.01 -9.20
C ALA A 302 12.35 -4.37 -9.16
N PRO A 303 12.48 -3.03 -9.08
CA PRO A 303 13.78 -2.36 -9.06
C PRO A 303 14.62 -2.67 -7.83
N PHE A 304 13.98 -3.04 -6.73
CA PHE A 304 14.64 -3.47 -5.50
C PHE A 304 13.74 -4.42 -4.69
N PRO A 305 14.32 -5.24 -3.79
CA PRO A 305 13.55 -6.06 -2.87
C PRO A 305 12.72 -5.19 -1.93
N ALA A 306 11.40 -5.37 -1.93
CA ALA A 306 10.46 -4.69 -1.04
C ALA A 306 9.18 -5.51 -0.92
N GLN A 307 8.28 -5.09 -0.02
CA GLN A 307 6.91 -5.52 -0.04
C GLN A 307 6.22 -4.71 -1.14
N TRP A 308 5.91 -5.39 -2.24
CA TRP A 308 5.17 -4.80 -3.36
C TRP A 308 3.69 -5.11 -3.20
N ARG A 309 2.85 -4.13 -3.50
CA ARG A 309 1.40 -4.28 -3.55
C ARG A 309 0.95 -4.25 -5.01
N ILE A 310 -0.06 -5.03 -5.32
CA ILE A 310 -0.80 -4.96 -6.56
C ILE A 310 -2.27 -4.63 -6.27
N ASP A 311 -2.79 -3.66 -7.00
CA ASP A 311 -4.18 -3.22 -6.98
C ASP A 311 -4.85 -3.71 -8.25
N TRP A 312 -5.71 -4.72 -8.12
CA TRP A 312 -6.43 -5.31 -9.24
C TRP A 312 -7.73 -4.58 -9.48
N ARG A 313 -7.97 -4.16 -10.72
CA ARG A 313 -9.29 -3.69 -11.13
C ARG A 313 -10.29 -4.85 -11.18
N ARG A 314 -11.47 -4.64 -10.57
CA ARG A 314 -12.63 -5.56 -10.59
C ARG A 314 -13.65 -5.14 -11.64
N GLU A 315 -14.45 -6.09 -12.13
CA GLU A 315 -15.50 -5.86 -13.15
C GLU A 315 -16.49 -4.74 -12.74
N GLU A 316 -16.82 -4.65 -11.45
CA GLU A 316 -17.70 -3.62 -10.87
C GLU A 316 -17.00 -2.27 -10.61
N SER A 317 -15.84 -2.02 -11.20
CA SER A 317 -15.09 -0.76 -11.03
C SER A 317 -14.56 -0.52 -9.61
N LEU A 318 -14.39 -1.58 -8.84
CA LEU A 318 -13.72 -1.59 -7.54
C LEU A 318 -12.26 -2.04 -7.68
N THR A 319 -11.49 -1.91 -6.61
CA THR A 319 -10.10 -2.41 -6.55
C THR A 319 -9.97 -3.47 -5.46
N ASP A 320 -9.20 -4.52 -5.73
CA ASP A 320 -8.82 -5.54 -4.75
C ASP A 320 -7.30 -5.47 -4.54
N SER A 321 -6.84 -5.22 -3.32
CA SER A 321 -5.42 -4.99 -3.03
C SER A 321 -4.75 -6.24 -2.46
N TRP A 322 -3.63 -6.65 -3.05
CA TRP A 322 -2.91 -7.87 -2.70
C TRP A 322 -1.42 -7.60 -2.50
N GLU A 323 -0.80 -8.29 -1.55
CA GLU A 323 0.66 -8.28 -1.41
C GLU A 323 1.32 -9.25 -2.40
N MET A 324 2.35 -8.85 -3.14
CA MET A 324 3.12 -9.79 -3.97
C MET A 324 4.03 -10.64 -3.08
N ILE A 325 3.83 -11.96 -3.09
CA ILE A 325 4.65 -12.91 -2.31
C ILE A 325 5.99 -13.20 -3.01
N SER A 326 7.03 -13.51 -2.26
CA SER A 326 8.37 -13.79 -2.82
C SER A 326 8.75 -15.26 -2.64
N GLU A 327 9.10 -15.95 -3.73
CA GLU A 327 9.59 -17.32 -3.69
C GLU A 327 10.95 -17.41 -2.97
N ARG A 328 11.09 -18.42 -2.13
CA ARG A 328 12.31 -18.73 -1.38
C ARG A 328 13.11 -19.82 -2.10
N PRO A 329 14.40 -20.00 -1.78
CA PRO A 329 15.21 -21.07 -2.37
C PRO A 329 14.67 -22.50 -2.16
N ASP A 330 13.85 -22.72 -1.13
CA ASP A 330 13.21 -24.00 -0.82
C ASP A 330 11.85 -24.20 -1.54
N GLY A 331 11.47 -23.29 -2.43
CA GLY A 331 10.24 -23.32 -3.21
C GLY A 331 9.00 -22.84 -2.44
N ARG A 332 9.08 -22.56 -1.13
CA ARG A 332 7.99 -21.90 -0.39
C ARG A 332 7.99 -20.41 -0.71
N PHE A 333 6.94 -19.70 -0.33
CA PHE A 333 6.87 -18.25 -0.52
C PHE A 333 6.77 -17.53 0.82
N THR A 334 7.33 -16.32 0.86
CA THR A 334 7.19 -15.38 1.97
C THR A 334 6.14 -14.34 1.59
N LYS A 335 5.08 -14.24 2.40
CA LYS A 335 4.17 -13.11 2.39
C LYS A 335 4.58 -12.15 3.50
N TYR A 336 5.17 -11.00 3.13
CA TYR A 336 5.51 -9.99 4.12
C TYR A 336 4.25 -9.36 4.70
N ALA A 337 4.22 -9.17 6.01
CA ALA A 337 3.16 -8.45 6.70
C ALA A 337 3.59 -6.99 6.89
N MET A 338 2.63 -6.06 6.82
CA MET A 338 2.92 -4.64 6.99
C MET A 338 3.33 -4.29 8.43
N PHE A 339 2.67 -4.94 9.40
CA PHE A 339 2.96 -4.82 10.84
C PHE A 339 2.82 -6.21 11.48
N GLY A 340 3.83 -7.05 11.33
CA GLY A 340 3.81 -8.40 11.89
C GLY A 340 4.89 -9.29 11.30
N GLU A 341 4.90 -10.54 11.77
CA GLU A 341 5.83 -11.54 11.24
C GLU A 341 5.43 -11.96 9.82
N PRO A 342 6.41 -12.21 8.93
CA PRO A 342 6.12 -12.75 7.61
C PRO A 342 5.44 -14.12 7.69
N GLU A 343 4.48 -14.34 6.82
CA GLU A 343 3.79 -15.61 6.68
C GLU A 343 4.45 -16.49 5.62
N THR A 344 4.47 -17.80 5.87
CA THR A 344 4.96 -18.79 4.90
C THR A 344 3.81 -19.40 4.12
N ILE A 345 3.87 -19.29 2.80
CA ILE A 345 2.90 -19.86 1.86
C ILE A 345 3.52 -21.11 1.22
N PRO A 346 2.77 -22.22 1.05
CA PRO A 346 3.30 -23.46 0.49
C PRO A 346 3.72 -23.33 -0.99
N PRO A 347 4.54 -24.25 -1.52
CA PRO A 347 5.10 -24.15 -2.89
C PRO A 347 4.06 -24.16 -4.01
N ASN A 348 2.89 -24.75 -3.78
CA ASN A 348 1.78 -24.73 -4.72
C ASN A 348 0.98 -23.41 -4.69
N ARG A 349 1.40 -22.43 -3.87
CA ARG A 349 0.72 -21.15 -3.61
C ARG A 349 -0.73 -21.30 -3.12
N ARG A 350 -1.17 -22.49 -2.72
CA ARG A 350 -2.57 -22.71 -2.33
C ARG A 350 -2.87 -21.97 -1.05
N ARG A 351 -3.96 -21.22 -1.08
CA ARG A 351 -4.55 -20.51 0.04
C ARG A 351 -6.02 -20.79 0.10
N TRP A 352 -6.57 -20.65 1.29
CA TRP A 352 -7.99 -20.76 1.53
C TRP A 352 -8.46 -19.50 2.25
N THR A 353 -9.56 -18.92 1.77
CA THR A 353 -10.32 -17.92 2.51
C THR A 353 -11.78 -18.32 2.52
N THR A 354 -12.51 -17.82 3.52
CA THR A 354 -13.94 -18.04 3.71
C THR A 354 -14.77 -17.62 2.50
N VAL A 355 -14.30 -16.62 1.76
CA VAL A 355 -15.00 -16.02 0.63
C VAL A 355 -14.65 -16.67 -0.70
N LEU A 356 -13.37 -16.94 -0.96
CA LEU A 356 -12.90 -17.42 -2.26
C LEU A 356 -12.75 -18.95 -2.31
N GLY A 357 -12.96 -19.61 -1.17
CA GLY A 357 -12.59 -21.00 -0.97
C GLY A 357 -11.09 -21.17 -1.18
N GLU A 358 -10.71 -22.29 -1.78
CA GLU A 358 -9.31 -22.58 -2.06
C GLU A 358 -8.86 -22.05 -3.43
N PHE A 359 -7.71 -21.39 -3.52
CA PHE A 359 -7.20 -20.79 -4.75
C PHE A 359 -5.65 -20.71 -4.74
N PRO A 360 -5.00 -20.68 -5.92
CA PRO A 360 -3.59 -20.32 -6.01
C PRO A 360 -3.41 -18.80 -5.80
N TYR A 361 -2.44 -18.41 -4.99
CA TYR A 361 -2.16 -17.00 -4.70
C TYR A 361 -1.81 -16.22 -5.99
N PRO A 362 -2.45 -15.08 -6.29
CA PRO A 362 -2.54 -14.56 -7.66
C PRO A 362 -1.34 -13.71 -8.12
N CYS A 363 -0.38 -13.38 -7.27
CA CYS A 363 0.74 -12.51 -7.64
C CYS A 363 2.00 -12.85 -6.84
N TRP A 364 3.13 -13.03 -7.52
CA TRP A 364 4.39 -13.36 -6.85
C TRP A 364 5.62 -12.92 -7.64
N PHE A 365 6.75 -12.86 -6.94
CA PHE A 365 8.08 -12.89 -7.53
C PHE A 365 8.67 -14.29 -7.40
N ASP A 366 9.25 -14.80 -8.48
CA ASP A 366 10.04 -16.05 -8.41
C ASP A 366 11.40 -15.80 -7.73
N LYS A 367 12.15 -16.89 -7.52
CA LYS A 367 13.47 -16.84 -6.86
C LYS A 367 14.52 -15.99 -7.59
N ASN A 368 14.29 -15.64 -8.85
CA ASN A 368 15.16 -14.77 -9.65
C ASN A 368 14.68 -13.32 -9.67
N GLY A 369 13.57 -13.00 -8.98
CA GLY A 369 12.96 -11.68 -8.94
C GLY A 369 12.03 -11.37 -10.11
N GLN A 370 11.75 -12.33 -10.99
CA GLN A 370 10.80 -12.15 -12.09
C GLN A 370 9.37 -12.14 -11.53
N ALA A 371 8.59 -11.13 -11.93
CA ALA A 371 7.22 -10.95 -11.49
C ALA A 371 6.23 -11.78 -12.33
N TRP A 372 5.24 -12.36 -11.66
CA TRP A 372 4.22 -13.24 -12.24
C TRP A 372 2.84 -12.95 -11.65
N LEU A 373 1.83 -13.11 -12.50
CA LEU A 373 0.43 -12.93 -12.17
C LEU A 373 -0.37 -14.19 -12.53
N GLN A 374 -1.42 -14.46 -11.78
CA GLN A 374 -2.42 -15.47 -12.07
C GLN A 374 -3.79 -14.97 -11.58
N PRO A 375 -4.49 -14.15 -12.39
CA PRO A 375 -5.78 -13.59 -12.01
C PRO A 375 -6.75 -14.69 -11.57
N ILE A 376 -7.47 -14.49 -10.46
CA ILE A 376 -8.33 -15.55 -9.90
C ILE A 376 -9.52 -15.81 -10.83
N LYS A 377 -9.82 -17.09 -11.07
CA LYS A 377 -11.01 -17.52 -11.82
C LYS A 377 -12.10 -18.00 -10.87
N ARG A 378 -12.88 -17.07 -10.31
CA ARG A 378 -14.03 -17.36 -9.42
C ARG A 378 -15.24 -16.52 -9.80
N PRO A 379 -16.48 -17.00 -9.60
CA PRO A 379 -17.68 -16.18 -9.81
C PRO A 379 -17.74 -14.96 -8.88
N ALA A 380 -17.26 -15.11 -7.65
CA ALA A 380 -17.30 -14.05 -6.63
C ALA A 380 -16.28 -12.93 -6.86
N LEU A 381 -15.21 -13.18 -7.62
CA LEU A 381 -14.14 -12.22 -7.85
C LEU A 381 -13.60 -12.39 -9.27
N ARG A 382 -13.71 -11.31 -10.06
CA ARG A 382 -13.20 -11.24 -11.42
C ARG A 382 -12.37 -9.98 -11.57
N PHE A 383 -11.14 -10.17 -12.05
CA PHE A 383 -10.24 -9.07 -12.40
C PHE A 383 -10.34 -8.74 -13.88
N GLU A 384 -10.49 -7.46 -14.20
CA GLU A 384 -10.56 -6.93 -15.55
C GLU A 384 -10.14 -5.45 -15.56
N GLY A 385 -9.23 -5.09 -16.45
CA GLY A 385 -8.67 -3.75 -16.58
C GLY A 385 -7.28 -3.61 -15.95
N PRO A 386 -6.84 -2.37 -15.64
CA PRO A 386 -5.47 -2.12 -15.20
C PRO A 386 -5.21 -2.70 -13.81
N ALA A 387 -4.13 -3.46 -13.67
CA ALA A 387 -3.56 -3.87 -12.40
C ALA A 387 -2.30 -3.04 -12.12
N ILE A 388 -2.30 -2.32 -10.99
CA ILE A 388 -1.27 -1.35 -10.63
C ILE A 388 -0.35 -1.92 -9.56
N VAL A 389 0.97 -1.89 -9.79
CA VAL A 389 1.99 -2.43 -8.88
C VAL A 389 2.89 -1.32 -8.36
N TYR A 390 3.09 -1.25 -7.04
CA TYR A 390 3.95 -0.24 -6.42
C TYR A 390 4.55 -0.70 -5.07
N PRO A 391 5.66 -0.09 -4.59
CA PRO A 391 6.36 -0.54 -3.39
C PRO A 391 5.73 0.07 -2.13
N ILE A 392 5.01 -0.74 -1.36
CA ILE A 392 4.27 -0.26 -0.20
C ILE A 392 5.17 -0.14 1.04
N ASN A 393 6.05 -1.12 1.30
CA ASN A 393 6.82 -1.20 2.55
C ASN A 393 8.14 -1.97 2.38
N ARG A 394 9.05 -1.83 3.36
CA ARG A 394 10.36 -2.48 3.34
C ARG A 394 10.30 -3.97 3.70
N THR A 395 11.28 -4.71 3.21
CA THR A 395 11.65 -6.05 3.68
C THR A 395 13.04 -5.99 4.32
N PRO A 396 13.50 -7.05 5.00
CA PRO A 396 14.87 -7.10 5.52
C PRO A 396 15.95 -6.92 4.44
N ALA A 397 15.65 -7.24 3.17
CA ALA A 397 16.56 -7.10 2.04
C ALA A 397 16.49 -5.73 1.34
N THR A 398 15.60 -4.83 1.77
CA THR A 398 15.47 -3.49 1.17
C THR A 398 16.68 -2.64 1.52
N ALA A 399 17.37 -2.12 0.50
CA ALA A 399 18.53 -1.24 0.68
C ALA A 399 18.16 0.05 1.44
N LEU A 400 19.11 0.61 2.19
CA LEU A 400 18.91 1.82 3.02
C LEU A 400 18.62 3.08 2.22
N ASP A 401 19.05 3.12 0.97
CA ASP A 401 18.88 4.22 0.04
C ASP A 401 17.66 4.08 -0.88
N ALA A 402 16.93 2.97 -0.78
CA ALA A 402 15.64 2.74 -1.41
C ALA A 402 14.49 3.14 -0.47
N PHE A 403 13.46 3.78 -1.02
CA PHE A 403 12.30 4.25 -0.27
C PHE A 403 11.02 3.63 -0.78
N THR A 404 10.14 3.31 0.15
CA THR A 404 8.78 2.84 -0.09
C THR A 404 7.76 3.88 0.37
N VAL A 405 6.48 3.66 0.06
CA VAL A 405 5.40 4.56 0.49
C VAL A 405 5.38 4.71 2.01
N VAL A 406 5.52 3.60 2.75
CA VAL A 406 5.58 3.61 4.21
C VAL A 406 6.82 4.33 4.75
N ASP A 407 7.93 4.36 4.01
CA ASP A 407 9.12 5.12 4.44
C ASP A 407 8.91 6.63 4.35
N ILE A 408 8.26 7.11 3.28
CA ILE A 408 7.88 8.52 3.18
C ILE A 408 7.02 8.91 4.38
N MET A 409 6.00 8.11 4.68
CA MET A 409 5.15 8.30 5.84
C MET A 409 5.92 8.37 7.17
N ARG A 410 6.74 7.34 7.46
CA ARG A 410 7.49 7.26 8.72
C ARG A 410 8.47 8.42 8.88
N ASN A 411 9.10 8.82 7.79
CA ASN A 411 10.09 9.90 7.81
C ASN A 411 9.46 11.30 7.89
N THR A 412 8.19 11.48 7.51
CA THR A 412 7.50 12.77 7.60
C THR A 412 6.74 12.93 8.92
N LEU A 413 5.94 11.93 9.30
CA LEU A 413 5.05 12.01 10.46
C LEU A 413 5.73 11.50 11.75
N GLY A 414 6.84 10.77 11.63
CA GLY A 414 7.51 10.10 12.74
C GLY A 414 6.85 8.77 13.10
N VAL A 415 7.60 7.87 13.75
CA VAL A 415 7.15 6.49 14.05
C VAL A 415 5.89 6.47 14.92
N GLY A 416 5.85 7.25 16.00
CA GLY A 416 4.70 7.30 16.91
C GLY A 416 3.39 7.74 16.23
N PRO A 417 3.34 8.92 15.59
CA PRO A 417 2.14 9.35 14.86
C PRO A 417 1.72 8.39 13.74
N CYS A 418 2.67 7.71 13.10
CA CYS A 418 2.36 6.67 12.12
C CYS A 418 1.64 5.48 12.75
N GLU A 419 1.98 5.05 13.97
CA GLU A 419 1.28 3.96 14.64
C GLU A 419 -0.20 4.28 14.88
N TYR A 420 -0.53 5.54 15.19
CA TYR A 420 -1.91 5.99 15.38
C TYR A 420 -2.65 6.22 14.06
N ILE A 421 -2.00 6.84 13.07
CA ILE A 421 -2.60 7.14 11.76
C ILE A 421 -2.85 5.84 10.98
N LEU A 422 -1.90 4.91 11.05
CA LEU A 422 -2.06 3.58 10.48
C LEU A 422 -2.93 2.70 11.36
N ASP A 423 -3.14 3.07 12.63
CA ASP A 423 -3.87 2.27 13.59
C ASP A 423 -3.33 0.84 13.65
N VAL A 424 -2.03 0.73 13.93
CA VAL A 424 -1.32 -0.55 13.95
C VAL A 424 -1.97 -1.52 14.93
N GLU A 425 -2.51 -1.02 16.05
CA GLU A 425 -3.31 -1.80 16.98
C GLU A 425 -4.57 -2.36 16.32
N GLY A 426 -5.35 -1.50 15.65
CA GLY A 426 -6.57 -1.86 14.92
C GLY A 426 -6.37 -2.87 13.79
N GLN A 427 -5.14 -3.07 13.32
CA GLN A 427 -4.80 -4.04 12.28
C GLN A 427 -4.42 -5.43 12.81
N ARG A 428 -4.28 -5.59 14.14
CA ARG A 428 -3.87 -6.88 14.71
C ARG A 428 -4.96 -7.92 14.53
N ILE A 429 -4.59 -9.08 14.00
CA ILE A 429 -5.48 -10.23 13.92
C ILE A 429 -5.71 -10.74 15.34
N GLU A 430 -6.97 -10.81 15.75
CA GLU A 430 -7.37 -11.37 17.04
C GLU A 430 -7.79 -12.83 16.87
N ARG A 431 -7.32 -13.68 17.79
CA ARG A 431 -7.72 -15.09 17.88
C ARG A 431 -8.17 -15.41 19.30
N LYS A 432 -9.41 -15.90 19.44
CA LYS A 432 -9.97 -16.32 20.73
C LYS A 432 -10.48 -17.76 20.63
N GLY A 433 -10.09 -18.60 21.59
CA GLY A 433 -10.45 -20.01 21.59
C GLY A 433 -9.81 -20.82 20.47
N ARG A 434 -10.42 -21.97 20.16
CA ARG A 434 -9.97 -22.92 19.13
C ARG A 434 -11.04 -23.08 18.08
N ALA A 435 -10.65 -22.92 16.81
CA ALA A 435 -11.55 -23.13 15.67
C ALA A 435 -12.19 -24.52 15.72
N THR A 436 -13.44 -24.61 15.25
CA THR A 436 -14.26 -25.84 15.36
C THR A 436 -13.63 -27.03 14.63
N CYS A 437 -12.99 -26.79 13.48
CA CYS A 437 -12.21 -27.81 12.76
C CYS A 437 -11.02 -28.34 13.57
N ALA A 438 -10.28 -27.44 14.24
CA ALA A 438 -9.16 -27.84 15.09
C ALA A 438 -9.63 -28.58 16.35
N VAL A 439 -10.83 -28.29 16.86
CA VAL A 439 -11.45 -29.05 17.96
C VAL A 439 -11.82 -30.46 17.51
N ARG A 440 -12.44 -30.63 16.33
CA ARG A 440 -12.67 -31.94 15.72
C ARG A 440 -11.38 -32.74 15.59
N ASP A 441 -10.33 -32.11 15.04
CA ASP A 441 -9.04 -32.75 14.79
C ASP A 441 -8.28 -33.07 16.09
N THR A 442 -8.63 -32.40 17.20
CA THR A 442 -8.16 -32.75 18.54
C THR A 442 -8.93 -33.93 19.12
N LEU A 443 -10.27 -33.88 19.11
CA LEU A 443 -11.11 -34.82 19.84
C LEU A 443 -11.20 -36.18 19.14
N ASN A 444 -11.39 -36.22 17.82
CA ASN A 444 -11.60 -37.48 17.10
C ASN A 444 -10.47 -38.51 17.35
N PRO A 445 -9.17 -38.13 17.28
CA PRO A 445 -8.08 -39.07 17.58
C PRO A 445 -8.05 -39.58 19.02
N ILE A 446 -8.56 -38.81 20.00
CA ILE A 446 -8.62 -39.23 21.41
C ILE A 446 -9.62 -40.37 21.58
N TYR A 447 -10.80 -40.21 20.99
CA TYR A 447 -11.88 -41.20 21.06
C TYR A 447 -11.60 -42.42 20.19
N GLU A 448 -10.93 -42.24 19.03
CA GLU A 448 -10.45 -43.35 18.20
C GLU A 448 -9.48 -44.26 18.97
N LYS A 449 -8.57 -43.65 19.76
CA LYS A 449 -7.60 -44.39 20.59
C LYS A 449 -8.16 -44.81 21.96
N LYS A 450 -9.45 -44.58 22.23
CA LYS A 450 -10.12 -44.86 23.50
C LYS A 450 -9.43 -44.23 24.73
N ARG A 451 -8.82 -43.04 24.60
CA ARG A 451 -8.04 -42.34 25.64
C ARG A 451 -8.79 -41.25 26.41
N GLN A 452 -10.10 -41.13 26.24
CA GLN A 452 -10.91 -40.03 26.77
C GLN A 452 -10.83 -39.86 28.30
N LYS A 453 -10.76 -40.93 29.10
CA LYS A 453 -10.54 -40.83 30.55
C LYS A 453 -9.14 -40.31 30.90
N GLN A 454 -8.12 -40.77 30.18
CA GLN A 454 -6.72 -40.35 30.40
C GLN A 454 -6.51 -38.89 29.98
N GLN A 455 -7.20 -38.46 28.91
CA GLN A 455 -7.07 -37.12 28.32
C GLN A 455 -8.27 -36.23 28.64
N ARG A 456 -9.00 -36.49 29.73
CA ARG A 456 -10.23 -35.76 30.09
C ARG A 456 -10.00 -34.25 30.18
N ALA A 457 -8.90 -33.83 30.81
CA ALA A 457 -8.57 -32.41 30.95
C ALA A 457 -8.35 -31.71 29.60
N GLU A 458 -7.79 -32.42 28.61
CA GLU A 458 -7.61 -31.92 27.25
C GLU A 458 -8.95 -31.77 26.53
N ILE A 459 -9.84 -32.76 26.70
CA ILE A 459 -11.21 -32.71 26.14
C ILE A 459 -11.97 -31.52 26.72
N GLU A 460 -12.01 -31.38 28.05
CA GLU A 460 -12.70 -30.25 28.71
C GLU A 460 -12.16 -28.90 28.26
N ARG A 461 -10.83 -28.77 28.12
CA ARG A 461 -10.23 -27.56 27.57
C ARG A 461 -10.69 -27.29 26.14
N ALA A 462 -10.73 -28.31 25.28
CA ALA A 462 -11.21 -28.15 23.91
C ALA A 462 -12.69 -27.72 23.85
N LEU A 463 -13.53 -28.19 24.77
CA LEU A 463 -14.94 -27.79 24.90
C LEU A 463 -15.10 -26.34 25.37
N VAL A 464 -14.22 -25.85 26.25
CA VAL A 464 -14.17 -24.42 26.63
C VAL A 464 -13.69 -23.58 25.44
N ASP A 465 -12.60 -24.01 24.80
CA ASP A 465 -11.98 -23.30 23.69
C ASP A 465 -12.93 -23.14 22.49
N VAL A 466 -13.74 -24.17 22.17
CA VAL A 466 -14.70 -24.11 21.05
C VAL A 466 -15.80 -23.08 21.32
N MET A 467 -16.27 -22.98 22.57
CA MET A 467 -17.30 -22.01 22.94
C MET A 467 -16.77 -20.57 22.92
N LEU A 468 -15.52 -20.36 23.34
CA LEU A 468 -14.86 -19.06 23.23
C LEU A 468 -14.77 -18.62 21.76
N PHE A 469 -14.41 -19.54 20.87
CA PHE A 469 -14.33 -19.28 19.43
C PHE A 469 -15.69 -18.93 18.83
N ILE A 470 -16.71 -19.78 19.03
CA ILE A 470 -18.07 -19.57 18.50
C ILE A 470 -18.64 -18.23 18.97
N ARG A 471 -18.53 -17.91 20.27
CA ARG A 471 -19.02 -16.63 20.80
C ARG A 471 -18.29 -15.44 20.20
N TYR A 472 -16.98 -15.56 19.98
CA TYR A 472 -16.18 -14.48 19.42
C TYR A 472 -16.55 -14.19 17.97
N ILE A 473 -16.57 -15.21 17.10
CA ILE A 473 -16.95 -15.01 15.68
C ILE A 473 -18.40 -14.53 15.58
N ARG A 474 -19.30 -15.10 16.39
CA ARG A 474 -20.68 -14.64 16.47
C ARG A 474 -20.80 -13.15 16.83
N GLY A 475 -20.04 -12.68 17.82
CA GLY A 475 -20.00 -11.27 18.18
C GLY A 475 -19.49 -10.37 17.06
N ARG A 476 -18.52 -10.84 16.25
CA ARG A 476 -18.05 -10.11 15.05
C ARG A 476 -19.15 -9.99 13.99
N ILE A 477 -19.87 -11.08 13.71
CA ILE A 477 -21.03 -11.07 12.79
C ILE A 477 -22.09 -10.07 13.26
N GLU A 478 -22.44 -10.08 14.54
CA GLU A 478 -23.42 -9.17 15.14
C GLU A 478 -22.96 -7.71 15.10
N GLY A 479 -21.66 -7.46 15.28
CA GLY A 479 -21.07 -6.13 15.09
C GLY A 479 -21.24 -5.61 13.66
N TYR A 480 -21.04 -6.47 12.66
CA TYR A 480 -21.25 -6.11 11.25
C TYR A 480 -22.72 -5.91 10.89
N ALA A 481 -23.63 -6.76 11.39
CA ALA A 481 -25.06 -6.59 11.18
C ALA A 481 -25.58 -5.29 11.82
N THR A 482 -25.16 -5.01 13.05
CA THR A 482 -25.50 -3.74 13.75
C THR A 482 -25.02 -2.53 12.94
N PHE A 483 -23.76 -2.53 12.50
CA PHE A 483 -23.23 -1.49 11.62
C PHE A 483 -24.08 -1.34 10.34
N GLY A 484 -24.45 -2.45 9.71
CA GLY A 484 -25.26 -2.46 8.49
C GLY A 484 -26.61 -1.77 8.69
N HIS A 485 -27.35 -2.14 9.75
CA HIS A 485 -28.63 -1.53 10.08
C HIS A 485 -28.52 -0.03 10.41
N GLU A 486 -27.54 0.36 11.22
CA GLU A 486 -27.30 1.76 11.57
C GLU A 486 -26.94 2.60 10.34
N MET A 487 -26.11 2.05 9.44
CA MET A 487 -25.72 2.73 8.22
C MET A 487 -26.87 2.80 7.21
N LEU A 488 -27.72 1.77 7.10
CA LEU A 488 -28.94 1.82 6.29
C LEU A 488 -29.89 2.91 6.78
N ALA A 489 -30.08 3.03 8.11
CA ALA A 489 -30.90 4.10 8.69
C ALA A 489 -30.33 5.48 8.38
N TYR A 490 -29.01 5.64 8.50
CA TYR A 490 -28.32 6.88 8.12
C TYR A 490 -28.50 7.21 6.64
N LEU A 491 -28.26 6.26 5.73
CA LEU A 491 -28.40 6.46 4.28
C LEU A 491 -29.85 6.77 3.88
N ALA A 492 -30.83 6.15 4.53
CA ALA A 492 -32.24 6.47 4.32
C ALA A 492 -32.56 7.91 4.69
N GLU A 493 -31.97 8.44 5.76
CA GLU A 493 -32.12 9.85 6.13
C GLU A 493 -31.42 10.77 5.14
N GLN A 494 -30.18 10.44 4.76
CA GLN A 494 -29.45 11.20 3.71
C GLN A 494 -30.24 11.24 2.40
N LYS A 495 -30.94 10.17 2.04
CA LYS A 495 -31.76 10.10 0.83
C LYS A 495 -33.01 10.98 0.88
N LYS A 496 -33.58 11.21 2.08
CA LYS A 496 -34.66 12.18 2.27
C LYS A 496 -34.14 13.61 2.18
N SER A 497 -32.98 13.88 2.80
CA SER A 497 -32.35 15.21 2.80
C SER A 497 -31.74 15.59 1.44
N HIS A 498 -31.31 14.59 0.67
CA HIS A 498 -30.66 14.72 -0.62
C HIS A 498 -31.29 13.81 -1.69
N PRO A 499 -32.55 14.07 -2.11
CA PRO A 499 -33.21 13.26 -3.15
C PRO A 499 -32.44 13.21 -4.47
N GLU A 500 -31.64 14.24 -4.77
CA GLU A 500 -30.77 14.31 -5.93
C GLU A 500 -29.64 13.27 -5.92
N LEU A 501 -29.28 12.74 -4.74
CA LEU A 501 -28.26 11.71 -4.56
C LEU A 501 -28.86 10.31 -4.42
N ALA A 502 -30.18 10.17 -4.56
CA ALA A 502 -30.91 8.93 -4.25
C ALA A 502 -30.41 7.69 -4.99
N LYS A 503 -29.94 7.84 -6.24
CA LYS A 503 -29.35 6.75 -7.02
C LYS A 503 -28.06 6.24 -6.36
N HIS A 504 -27.12 7.15 -6.08
CA HIS A 504 -25.84 6.82 -5.46
C HIS A 504 -26.01 6.25 -4.04
N LEU A 505 -26.92 6.81 -3.26
CA LEU A 505 -27.26 6.29 -1.94
C LEU A 505 -27.90 4.90 -2.02
N GLY A 506 -28.74 4.65 -3.04
CA GLY A 506 -29.30 3.34 -3.33
C GLY A 506 -28.24 2.27 -3.66
N ASP A 507 -27.20 2.64 -4.39
CA ASP A 507 -26.08 1.73 -4.69
C ASP A 507 -25.36 1.30 -3.40
N LEU A 508 -25.18 2.22 -2.45
CA LEU A 508 -24.58 1.94 -1.13
C LEU A 508 -25.51 1.10 -0.23
N GLU A 509 -26.82 1.40 -0.23
CA GLU A 509 -27.83 0.59 0.46
C GLU A 509 -27.83 -0.86 -0.03
N ASN A 510 -27.69 -1.08 -1.34
CA ASN A 510 -27.69 -2.43 -1.92
C ASN A 510 -26.50 -3.28 -1.43
N ILE A 511 -25.33 -2.67 -1.25
CA ILE A 511 -24.17 -3.36 -0.67
C ILE A 511 -24.48 -3.81 0.76
N LEU A 512 -25.10 -2.94 1.56
CA LEU A 512 -25.44 -3.21 2.95
C LEU A 512 -26.55 -4.24 3.11
N ARG A 513 -27.61 -4.19 2.30
CA ARG A 513 -28.68 -5.21 2.31
C ARG A 513 -28.13 -6.62 2.03
N GLY A 514 -27.06 -6.71 1.24
CA GLY A 514 -26.36 -7.97 1.01
C GLY A 514 -25.83 -8.64 2.29
N ILE A 515 -25.56 -7.89 3.37
CA ILE A 515 -25.20 -8.47 4.68
C ILE A 515 -26.41 -9.20 5.27
N ASP A 516 -27.57 -8.57 5.28
CA ASP A 516 -28.80 -9.14 5.83
C ASP A 516 -29.24 -10.37 5.04
N ASP A 517 -29.14 -10.32 3.71
CA ASP A 517 -29.47 -11.45 2.83
C ASP A 517 -28.59 -12.68 3.15
N LYS A 518 -27.27 -12.47 3.30
CA LYS A 518 -26.32 -13.54 3.63
C LYS A 518 -26.52 -14.08 5.04
N TYR A 519 -26.82 -13.19 5.98
CA TYR A 519 -27.13 -13.56 7.35
C TYR A 519 -28.41 -14.41 7.40
N ALA A 520 -29.47 -13.97 6.73
CA ALA A 520 -30.75 -14.68 6.64
C ALA A 520 -30.57 -16.07 6.01
N ALA A 521 -29.81 -16.16 4.91
CA ALA A 521 -29.53 -17.42 4.23
C ALA A 521 -28.79 -18.46 5.10
N ARG A 522 -28.08 -18.02 6.15
CA ARG A 522 -27.30 -18.88 7.05
C ARG A 522 -27.88 -19.01 8.46
N ARG A 523 -28.98 -18.32 8.77
CA ARG A 523 -29.57 -18.21 10.12
C ARG A 523 -29.71 -19.56 10.82
N ASP A 524 -30.24 -20.56 10.12
CA ASP A 524 -30.50 -21.88 10.71
C ASP A 524 -29.23 -22.73 10.90
N LYS A 525 -28.16 -22.42 10.15
CA LYS A 525 -26.90 -23.17 10.16
C LYS A 525 -25.88 -22.59 11.14
N ILE A 526 -25.80 -21.26 11.25
CA ILE A 526 -24.89 -20.60 12.20
C ILE A 526 -25.30 -20.81 13.65
N LYS A 527 -26.58 -21.14 13.89
CA LYS A 527 -27.18 -21.34 15.21
C LYS A 527 -26.94 -20.15 16.17
N THR A 528 -27.45 -20.24 17.38
CA THR A 528 -27.10 -19.29 18.46
C THR A 528 -25.96 -19.83 19.32
N PRO A 529 -25.23 -18.97 20.05
CA PRO A 529 -24.27 -19.42 21.06
C PRO A 529 -24.90 -20.35 22.12
N ASP A 530 -26.19 -20.18 22.42
CA ASP A 530 -26.89 -21.03 23.39
C ASP A 530 -27.16 -22.42 22.84
N ASP A 531 -27.46 -22.55 21.55
CA ASP A 531 -27.59 -23.86 20.91
C ASP A 531 -26.25 -24.61 20.93
N ALA A 532 -25.15 -23.94 20.61
CA ALA A 532 -23.82 -24.51 20.71
C ALA A 532 -23.45 -24.90 22.16
N ALA A 533 -23.82 -24.06 23.13
CA ALA A 533 -23.61 -24.36 24.56
C ALA A 533 -24.37 -25.61 24.99
N LYS A 534 -25.63 -25.77 24.57
CA LYS A 534 -26.43 -26.98 24.83
C LYS A 534 -25.76 -28.23 24.26
N MET A 535 -25.21 -28.15 23.04
CA MET A 535 -24.47 -29.26 22.44
C MET A 535 -23.23 -29.63 23.25
N VAL A 536 -22.48 -28.64 23.77
CA VAL A 536 -21.32 -28.88 24.63
C VAL A 536 -21.72 -29.53 25.95
N GLU A 537 -22.81 -29.07 26.58
CA GLU A 537 -23.33 -29.69 27.81
C GLU A 537 -23.84 -31.11 27.59
N GLU A 538 -24.48 -31.37 26.45
CA GLU A 538 -24.91 -32.72 26.08
C GLU A 538 -23.69 -33.63 25.85
N PHE A 539 -22.64 -33.14 25.19
CA PHE A 539 -21.39 -33.89 25.05
C PHE A 539 -20.77 -34.25 26.40
N ARG A 540 -20.72 -33.27 27.34
CA ARG A 540 -20.23 -33.50 28.71
C ARG A 540 -20.98 -34.61 29.42
N LYS A 541 -22.31 -34.64 29.28
CA LYS A 541 -23.18 -35.61 29.93
C LYS A 541 -23.11 -37.01 29.30
N THR A 542 -22.96 -37.08 27.98
CA THR A 542 -23.22 -38.33 27.23
C THR A 542 -22.00 -38.98 26.60
N VAL A 543 -20.92 -38.21 26.38
CA VAL A 543 -19.76 -38.68 25.60
C VAL A 543 -18.45 -38.61 26.41
N LEU A 544 -18.30 -37.61 27.28
CA LEU A 544 -17.03 -37.28 27.94
C LEU A 544 -16.24 -38.47 28.52
N ASP A 545 -16.91 -39.33 29.29
CA ASP A 545 -16.31 -40.54 29.89
C ASP A 545 -16.73 -41.84 29.20
N TYR A 546 -17.50 -41.75 28.12
CA TYR A 546 -18.11 -42.90 27.48
C TYR A 546 -17.06 -43.72 26.72
N GLN A 547 -16.95 -45.02 27.00
CA GLN A 547 -15.94 -45.92 26.43
C GLN A 547 -16.52 -47.08 25.60
N GLY A 548 -17.80 -47.00 25.21
CA GLY A 548 -18.40 -48.00 24.32
C GLY A 548 -17.74 -48.03 22.94
N ASP A 549 -17.96 -49.10 22.19
CA ASP A 549 -17.33 -49.27 20.88
C ASP A 549 -17.76 -48.22 19.84
N ASP A 550 -18.90 -47.56 20.05
CA ASP A 550 -19.41 -46.45 19.24
C ASP A 550 -18.98 -45.05 19.77
N ALA A 551 -18.06 -44.97 20.74
CA ALA A 551 -17.65 -43.70 21.34
C ALA A 551 -17.10 -42.68 20.30
N LEU A 552 -16.34 -43.14 19.31
CA LEU A 552 -15.88 -42.29 18.21
C LEU A 552 -17.04 -41.77 17.36
N ALA A 553 -18.01 -42.63 17.03
CA ALA A 553 -19.18 -42.22 16.25
C ALA A 553 -20.01 -41.16 17.00
N LYS A 554 -20.21 -41.34 18.32
CA LYS A 554 -20.85 -40.36 19.19
C LYS A 554 -20.07 -39.04 19.25
N CYS A 555 -18.74 -39.09 19.39
CA CYS A 555 -17.89 -37.91 19.36
C CYS A 555 -18.02 -37.16 18.02
N LYS A 556 -17.95 -37.89 16.89
CA LYS A 556 -18.07 -37.34 15.54
C LYS A 556 -19.37 -36.55 15.36
N ARG A 557 -20.50 -37.08 15.82
CA ARG A 557 -21.81 -36.38 15.78
C ARG A 557 -21.73 -34.95 16.32
N PHE A 558 -21.04 -34.72 17.43
CA PHE A 558 -20.89 -33.39 18.01
C PHE A 558 -19.84 -32.56 17.27
N THR A 559 -18.68 -33.14 16.97
CA THR A 559 -17.60 -32.40 16.30
C THR A 559 -17.97 -31.96 14.89
N GLU A 560 -18.75 -32.75 14.15
CA GLU A 560 -19.29 -32.41 12.83
C GLU A 560 -20.34 -31.30 12.95
N GLY A 561 -21.23 -31.36 13.94
CA GLY A 561 -22.18 -30.28 14.20
C GLY A 561 -21.51 -28.95 14.58
N TRP A 562 -20.44 -28.98 15.39
CA TRP A 562 -19.66 -27.76 15.67
C TRP A 562 -18.93 -27.25 14.43
N VAL A 563 -18.41 -28.14 13.58
CA VAL A 563 -17.79 -27.74 12.31
C VAL A 563 -18.80 -27.11 11.36
N GLU A 564 -20.03 -27.62 11.28
CA GLU A 564 -21.10 -27.01 10.49
C GLU A 564 -21.42 -25.60 10.99
N ILE A 565 -21.59 -25.43 12.31
CA ILE A 565 -21.82 -24.11 12.93
C ILE A 565 -20.66 -23.16 12.62
N GLY A 566 -19.43 -23.57 12.94
CA GLY A 566 -18.25 -22.73 12.79
C GLY A 566 -17.98 -22.37 11.33
N GLY A 567 -18.07 -23.32 10.40
CA GLY A 567 -17.85 -23.07 8.98
C GLY A 567 -18.82 -22.04 8.40
N ASN A 568 -20.12 -22.11 8.74
CA ASN A 568 -21.08 -21.11 8.31
C ASN A 568 -20.85 -19.74 8.96
N GLN A 569 -20.37 -19.71 10.21
CA GLN A 569 -20.01 -18.46 10.88
C GLN A 569 -18.77 -17.81 10.27
N ASP A 570 -17.74 -18.60 9.97
CA ASP A 570 -16.51 -18.15 9.33
C ASP A 570 -16.79 -17.59 7.92
N GLU A 571 -17.61 -18.27 7.11
CA GLU A 571 -18.09 -17.76 5.82
C GLU A 571 -18.80 -16.41 5.98
N LEU A 572 -19.80 -16.35 6.87
CA LEU A 572 -20.62 -15.16 7.02
C LEU A 572 -19.79 -13.96 7.51
N VAL A 573 -18.88 -14.14 8.47
CA VAL A 573 -18.07 -13.04 8.99
C VAL A 573 -17.13 -12.47 7.92
N GLY A 574 -16.54 -13.34 7.06
CA GLY A 574 -15.74 -12.92 5.91
C GLY A 574 -16.56 -12.18 4.86
N GLU A 575 -17.76 -12.69 4.52
CA GLU A 575 -18.64 -12.03 3.57
C GLU A 575 -19.15 -10.66 4.07
N CYS A 576 -19.40 -10.51 5.37
CA CYS A 576 -19.75 -9.24 6.01
C CYS A 576 -18.60 -8.24 5.92
N ARG A 577 -17.37 -8.65 6.27
CA ARG A 577 -16.18 -7.80 6.14
C ARG A 577 -16.02 -7.33 4.70
N TRP A 578 -16.15 -8.23 3.73
CA TRP A 578 -15.98 -7.89 2.32
C TRP A 578 -16.98 -6.84 1.86
N ALA A 579 -18.25 -6.96 2.25
CA ALA A 579 -19.28 -5.96 1.94
C ALA A 579 -18.92 -4.58 2.50
N ILE A 580 -18.36 -4.50 3.72
CA ILE A 580 -17.97 -3.24 4.34
C ILE A 580 -16.74 -2.62 3.68
N LYS A 581 -15.75 -3.44 3.27
CA LYS A 581 -14.62 -2.97 2.43
C LYS A 581 -15.14 -2.35 1.12
N MET A 582 -16.08 -3.04 0.44
CA MET A 582 -16.70 -2.56 -0.79
C MET A 582 -17.48 -1.26 -0.58
N LEU A 583 -18.27 -1.15 0.50
CA LEU A 583 -19.01 0.06 0.86
C LEU A 583 -18.05 1.25 1.03
N ARG A 584 -16.98 1.05 1.81
CA ARG A 584 -15.96 2.07 2.10
C ARG A 584 -15.29 2.60 0.84
N GLN A 585 -14.89 1.69 -0.06
CA GLN A 585 -14.22 2.04 -1.31
C GLN A 585 -15.20 2.70 -2.30
N ARG A 586 -16.40 2.13 -2.47
CA ARG A 586 -17.44 2.65 -3.35
C ARG A 586 -17.83 4.08 -2.97
N ALA A 587 -17.97 4.38 -1.68
CA ALA A 587 -18.30 5.72 -1.22
C ALA A 587 -17.25 6.76 -1.66
N GLY A 588 -15.96 6.43 -1.58
CA GLY A 588 -14.88 7.30 -2.05
C GLY A 588 -14.88 7.49 -3.58
N LEU A 589 -15.17 6.43 -4.34
CA LEU A 589 -15.25 6.51 -5.80
C LEU A 589 -16.46 7.30 -6.28
N ILE A 590 -17.62 7.14 -5.63
CA ILE A 590 -18.82 7.93 -5.93
C ILE A 590 -18.53 9.42 -5.67
N MET A 591 -17.93 9.74 -4.52
CA MET A 591 -17.56 11.12 -4.16
C MET A 591 -16.64 11.77 -5.21
N ALA A 592 -15.70 11.01 -5.78
CA ALA A 592 -14.83 11.51 -6.84
C ALA A 592 -15.59 11.99 -8.08
N ALA A 593 -16.70 11.32 -8.42
CA ALA A 593 -17.54 11.69 -9.55
C ALA A 593 -18.69 12.66 -9.18
N GLU A 594 -19.13 12.64 -7.93
CA GLU A 594 -20.24 13.41 -7.39
C GLU A 594 -19.83 14.06 -6.05
N PRO A 595 -19.22 15.26 -6.07
CA PRO A 595 -18.70 15.93 -4.87
C PRO A 595 -19.73 16.17 -3.77
N ARG A 596 -21.03 16.24 -4.09
CA ARG A 596 -22.11 16.37 -3.09
C ARG A 596 -22.19 15.15 -2.14
N MET A 597 -21.58 14.02 -2.51
CA MET A 597 -21.47 12.84 -1.66
C MET A 597 -20.33 12.92 -0.62
N ALA A 598 -19.55 14.00 -0.58
CA ALA A 598 -18.36 14.11 0.28
C ALA A 598 -18.64 13.84 1.77
N GLU A 599 -19.64 14.51 2.37
CA GLU A 599 -19.98 14.32 3.79
C GLU A 599 -20.43 12.89 4.08
N VAL A 600 -21.25 12.31 3.21
CA VAL A 600 -21.73 10.93 3.32
C VAL A 600 -20.57 9.94 3.21
N ALA A 601 -19.68 10.14 2.25
CA ALA A 601 -18.51 9.29 2.05
C ALA A 601 -17.56 9.36 3.25
N ARG A 602 -17.32 10.55 3.80
CA ARG A 602 -16.49 10.73 4.99
C ARG A 602 -17.07 10.00 6.20
N GLU A 603 -18.38 10.09 6.40
CA GLU A 603 -19.04 9.41 7.51
C GLU A 603 -19.02 7.88 7.35
N ILE A 604 -19.26 7.36 6.14
CA ILE A 604 -19.12 5.94 5.83
C ILE A 604 -17.69 5.46 6.12
N ARG A 605 -16.67 6.18 5.64
CA ARG A 605 -15.27 5.85 5.90
C ARG A 605 -14.98 5.89 7.41
N ARG A 606 -15.41 6.92 8.12
CA ARG A 606 -15.19 7.03 9.57
C ARG A 606 -15.81 5.84 10.34
N ARG A 607 -17.08 5.52 10.11
CA ARG A 607 -17.76 4.43 10.84
C ARG A 607 -17.28 3.04 10.41
N SER A 608 -17.01 2.83 9.11
CA SER A 608 -16.50 1.54 8.62
C SER A 608 -15.13 1.21 9.20
N GLN A 609 -14.27 2.21 9.42
CA GLN A 609 -12.96 1.99 10.05
C GLN A 609 -13.12 1.36 11.44
N ILE A 610 -14.07 1.83 12.25
CA ILE A 610 -14.31 1.32 13.61
C ILE A 610 -14.63 -0.18 13.59
N VAL A 611 -15.55 -0.62 12.72
CA VAL A 611 -15.99 -2.01 12.68
C VAL A 611 -14.98 -2.94 11.98
N LEU A 612 -14.12 -2.40 11.11
CA LEU A 612 -13.06 -3.16 10.44
C LEU A 612 -11.83 -3.42 11.31
N ARG A 613 -11.70 -2.76 12.47
CA ARG A 613 -10.61 -2.97 13.44
C ARG A 613 -10.66 -4.38 14.05
N ASN A 614 -9.48 -4.85 14.43
CA ASN A 614 -9.18 -6.12 15.11
C ASN A 614 -9.90 -7.31 14.47
N PRO A 615 -9.61 -7.60 13.18
CA PRO A 615 -10.27 -8.69 12.49
C PRO A 615 -9.99 -10.04 13.15
N ALA A 616 -10.98 -10.91 13.15
CA ALA A 616 -10.73 -12.33 13.34
C ALA A 616 -9.96 -12.90 12.14
N ASP A 617 -9.11 -13.90 12.37
CA ASP A 617 -8.30 -14.56 11.31
C ASP A 617 -9.16 -15.06 10.12
N HIS A 618 -10.38 -15.51 10.41
CA HIS A 618 -11.33 -16.06 9.44
C HIS A 618 -12.04 -14.98 8.60
N GLU A 619 -11.87 -13.69 8.93
CA GLU A 619 -12.43 -12.59 8.15
C GLU A 619 -11.67 -12.32 6.84
N GLY A 620 -10.49 -12.90 6.65
CA GLY A 620 -9.69 -12.70 5.43
C GLY A 620 -9.27 -11.24 5.27
N ALA A 621 -8.78 -10.61 6.34
CA ALA A 621 -8.68 -9.16 6.44
C ALA A 621 -7.79 -8.48 5.40
N ARG A 622 -6.78 -9.19 4.89
CA ARG A 622 -5.88 -8.75 3.81
C ARG A 622 -5.49 -9.93 2.95
N HIS A 623 -5.31 -9.69 1.66
CA HIS A 623 -5.06 -10.72 0.67
C HIS A 623 -3.60 -10.90 0.34
#